data_AF-A0AA39H529-F1
#
_entry.id   AF-A0AA39H529-F1
#
_cell.length_a   1.000
_cell.length_b   1.000
_cell.length_c   1.000
_cell.angle_alpha   90.00
_cell.angle_beta   90.00
_cell.angle_gamma   90.00
#
_symmetry.space_group_name_H-M   'P 1'
#
loop_
_entity.id
_entity.type
_entity.pdbx_description
1 polymer ?
#
loop_
_entity_poly.entity_id
_entity_poly.type
_entity_poly.pdbx_seq_one_letter_code
_entity_poly.pdbx_strand_id
1 'polypeptide(L)'
;MYNNGAHLPPIVAAPTKTARLQNYHSNLEEYLRKLSYQLEALVSEQLATVKKQKATQASNAKSRTKLQSEKEKLQKQIEEHTETNHDFRLRLKELERKARVVDDDSFKYDSTLKEQQRAEKHARQKLDGKSVQVPAAVGIHDVPSQEAGDLKVIQSAIERVAANEKKLEHDKRNQDDYLLELQTEISKAEKQHELLEENMVKFLRRTKKNTDYQNVRTRMDVLEKEKYREEDNWKKMIDSFEDRRYTVPGEVYDLDTEEDRKLQADINAKKNLLEKQKDYIVLLEDWVSTTQHDINETEALALVSKDDQDVELPKISTQDGEDQKSRSKILAERNLENVERDLFKVKIDIDSKKAAIGRYRSLLEALRSNRKLLQRSRSAEYPKPERSKPVERKKTELIEMYRKEAAITSRQERLSKTALDLREKLNYAKNLSQAAELDLKKILEAKEARLANPHYGHLDHDPSVEELVRLESEVAQLRAVIADKTNEANRFQEELSQIRENAKQWKTTAQDFAKLQKKIVEKHKLKAEIRGFKMNYSNLQKQLRVAQKDLELSVLRRECIVDKAHASVVAKNSVVRSQQIEENDKLQRSIASIRKDLQLAKDLRGLRINQAQ
;
A
#
# COMPACT_ATOMS: atom_id res chain seq x y z
N MET A 1 34.20 -5.53 59.80
CA MET A 1 35.17 -6.15 60.73
C MET A 1 36.47 -6.39 59.99
N TYR A 2 37.58 -6.31 60.72
CA TYR A 2 38.99 -6.16 60.31
C TYR A 2 39.45 -4.70 60.07
N ASN A 3 39.53 -3.98 61.20
CA ASN A 3 40.59 -3.00 61.44
C ASN A 3 41.93 -3.75 61.46
N ASN A 4 42.82 -3.50 60.52
CA ASN A 4 44.24 -3.83 60.65
C ASN A 4 45.04 -2.57 60.36
N GLY A 5 45.10 -1.69 61.36
CA GLY A 5 46.12 -0.65 61.42
C GLY A 5 47.47 -1.31 61.71
N ALA A 6 48.26 -1.55 60.67
CA ALA A 6 49.65 -1.95 60.82
C ALA A 6 50.48 -0.70 61.16
N HIS A 7 50.54 -0.37 62.45
CA HIS A 7 51.56 0.52 62.99
C HIS A 7 52.93 -0.15 62.83
N LEU A 8 53.82 0.47 62.05
CA LEU A 8 55.23 0.11 62.02
C LEU A 8 55.88 0.46 63.38
N PRO A 9 56.73 -0.41 63.95
CA PRO A 9 57.36 -0.18 65.25
C PRO A 9 58.46 0.89 65.17
N PRO A 10 58.67 1.70 66.22
CA PRO A 10 59.73 2.69 66.24
C PRO A 10 61.08 2.01 66.50
N ILE A 11 62.04 2.23 65.61
CA ILE A 11 63.42 1.76 65.80
C ILE A 11 64.14 2.74 66.73
N VAL A 12 64.54 2.26 67.91
CA VAL A 12 65.27 3.00 68.95
C VAL A 12 66.80 2.76 68.84
N ALA A 13 67.55 3.88 68.99
CA ALA A 13 68.98 4.09 69.35
C ALA A 13 70.10 3.55 68.41
N ALA A 14 70.83 4.37 67.62
CA ALA A 14 71.99 5.28 67.90
C ALA A 14 73.34 4.62 67.42
N PRO A 15 74.36 5.32 66.87
CA PRO A 15 74.90 6.63 67.27
C PRO A 15 75.08 7.68 66.13
N THR A 16 75.21 8.95 66.55
CA THR A 16 75.57 10.15 65.75
C THR A 16 75.04 10.21 64.31
N LYS A 17 73.72 10.36 64.20
CA LYS A 17 73.02 10.62 62.94
C LYS A 17 73.48 11.98 62.39
N THR A 18 74.21 11.98 61.29
CA THR A 18 74.29 13.19 60.46
C THR A 18 72.86 13.54 60.03
N ALA A 19 72.45 14.80 60.15
CA ALA A 19 71.09 15.26 59.77
C ALA A 19 70.68 14.79 58.37
N ARG A 20 71.65 14.55 57.49
CA ARG A 20 71.46 13.91 56.18
C ARG A 20 70.81 12.52 56.25
N LEU A 21 71.30 11.61 57.08
CA LEU A 21 70.76 10.24 57.16
C LEU A 21 69.33 10.20 57.71
N GLN A 22 68.99 11.08 58.66
CA GLN A 22 67.62 11.25 59.11
C GLN A 22 66.71 11.85 58.03
N ASN A 23 67.20 12.85 57.29
CA ASN A 23 66.44 13.41 56.18
C ASN A 23 66.22 12.39 55.05
N TYR A 24 67.22 11.55 54.75
CA TYR A 24 67.05 10.45 53.80
C TYR A 24 66.02 9.43 54.28
N HIS A 25 66.06 9.03 55.55
CA HIS A 25 65.04 8.13 56.10
C HIS A 25 63.64 8.76 56.09
N SER A 26 63.51 10.03 56.49
CA SER A 26 62.22 10.74 56.44
C SER A 26 61.69 10.86 55.01
N ASN A 27 62.54 11.21 54.04
CA ASN A 27 62.15 11.31 52.64
C ASN A 27 61.76 9.94 52.06
N LEU A 28 62.48 8.87 52.44
CA LEU A 28 62.15 7.51 52.04
C LEU A 28 60.80 7.07 52.64
N GLU A 29 60.57 7.32 53.93
CA GLU A 29 59.30 7.02 54.59
C GLU A 29 58.13 7.81 53.98
N GLU A 30 58.33 9.09 53.67
CA GLU A 30 57.32 9.91 53.02
C GLU A 30 57.02 9.43 51.61
N TYR A 31 58.05 9.03 50.85
CA TYR A 31 57.89 8.42 49.52
C TYR A 31 57.14 7.08 49.60
N LEU A 32 57.50 6.21 50.54
CA LEU A 32 56.84 4.92 50.75
C LEU A 32 55.38 5.09 51.20
N ARG A 33 55.05 6.08 52.04
CA ARG A 33 53.67 6.42 52.39
C ARG A 33 52.88 6.96 51.19
N LYS A 34 53.48 7.84 50.38
CA LYS A 34 52.83 8.32 49.14
C LYS A 34 52.55 7.16 48.19
N LEU A 35 53.51 6.23 48.05
CA LEU A 35 53.35 5.04 47.23
C LEU A 35 52.25 4.11 47.81
N SER A 36 52.20 3.92 49.13
CA SER A 36 51.17 3.06 49.75
C SER A 36 49.77 3.64 49.54
N TYR A 37 49.59 4.96 49.69
CA TYR A 37 48.31 5.62 49.42
C TYR A 37 47.91 5.54 47.94
N GLN A 38 48.86 5.68 47.01
CA GLN A 38 48.59 5.51 45.59
C GLN A 38 48.17 4.06 45.25
N LEU A 39 48.81 3.07 45.88
CA LEU A 39 48.45 1.67 45.72
C LEU A 39 47.08 1.35 46.33
N GLU A 40 46.77 1.87 47.53
CA GLU A 40 45.45 1.71 48.14
C GLU A 40 44.34 2.35 47.30
N ALA A 41 44.60 3.54 46.75
CA ALA A 41 43.68 4.21 45.83
C ALA A 41 43.43 3.35 44.57
N LEU A 42 44.49 2.83 43.93
CA LEU A 42 44.38 1.95 42.77
C LEU A 42 43.63 0.64 43.10
N VAL A 43 43.89 0.03 44.25
CA VAL A 43 43.19 -1.18 44.71
C VAL A 43 41.71 -0.88 44.94
N SER A 44 41.38 0.27 45.55
CA SER A 44 39.99 0.66 45.79
C SER A 44 39.23 0.92 44.48
N GLU A 45 39.88 1.53 43.49
CA GLU A 45 39.32 1.77 42.16
C GLU A 45 39.11 0.45 41.40
N GLN A 46 40.07 -0.47 41.47
CA GLN A 46 39.92 -1.81 40.90
C GLN A 46 38.79 -2.60 41.56
N LEU A 47 38.62 -2.51 42.89
CA LEU A 47 37.49 -3.16 43.58
C LEU A 47 36.14 -2.57 43.15
N ALA A 48 36.06 -1.25 42.96
CA ALA A 48 34.85 -0.59 42.48
C ALA A 48 34.50 -1.02 41.04
N THR A 49 35.49 -1.11 40.15
CA THR A 49 35.27 -1.58 38.78
C THR A 49 34.84 -3.05 38.74
N VAL A 50 35.43 -3.93 39.56
CA VAL A 50 35.01 -5.34 39.67
C VAL A 50 33.58 -5.47 40.21
N LYS A 51 33.19 -4.69 41.22
CA LYS A 51 31.80 -4.67 41.71
C LYS A 51 30.82 -4.25 40.62
N LYS A 52 31.16 -3.21 39.85
CA LYS A 52 30.35 -2.75 38.71
C LYS A 52 30.24 -3.83 37.63
N GLN A 53 31.34 -4.51 37.29
CA GLN A 53 31.34 -5.61 36.33
C GLN A 53 30.46 -6.77 36.81
N LYS A 54 30.56 -7.19 38.08
CA LYS A 54 29.68 -8.23 38.66
C LYS A 54 28.20 -7.84 38.60
N ALA A 55 27.85 -6.59 38.90
CA ALA A 55 26.48 -6.10 38.79
C ALA A 55 25.98 -6.15 37.34
N THR A 56 26.79 -5.73 36.37
CA THR A 56 26.43 -5.83 34.94
C THR A 56 26.28 -7.27 34.46
N GLN A 57 27.12 -8.20 34.93
CA GLN A 57 26.99 -9.63 34.60
C GLN A 57 25.71 -10.23 35.19
N ALA A 58 25.35 -9.88 36.42
CA ALA A 58 24.10 -10.32 37.04
C ALA A 58 22.86 -9.78 36.30
N SER A 59 22.90 -8.51 35.86
CA SER A 59 21.84 -7.92 35.03
C SER A 59 21.72 -8.63 33.67
N ASN A 60 22.84 -8.89 33.01
CA ASN A 60 22.89 -9.64 31.75
C ASN A 60 22.40 -11.09 31.88
N ALA A 61 22.63 -11.74 33.03
CA ALA A 61 22.08 -13.07 33.29
C ALA A 61 20.55 -13.04 33.40
N LYS A 62 19.99 -12.03 34.07
CA LYS A 62 18.52 -11.82 34.16
C LYS A 62 17.88 -11.48 32.82
N SER A 63 18.54 -10.71 31.96
CA SER A 63 18.01 -10.41 30.62
C SER A 63 18.03 -11.65 29.72
N ARG A 64 19.09 -12.49 29.81
CA ARG A 64 19.16 -13.76 29.08
C ARG A 64 18.05 -14.73 29.47
N THR A 65 17.71 -14.85 30.75
CA THR A 65 16.60 -15.74 31.17
C THR A 65 15.25 -15.22 30.68
N LYS A 66 15.02 -13.90 30.65
CA LYS A 66 13.81 -13.32 30.05
C LYS A 66 13.72 -13.62 28.55
N LEU A 67 14.79 -13.38 27.79
CA LEU A 67 14.85 -13.68 26.35
C LEU A 67 14.62 -15.17 26.05
N GLN A 68 15.16 -16.06 26.89
CA GLN A 68 14.93 -17.49 26.76
C GLN A 68 13.44 -17.85 26.94
N SER A 69 12.77 -17.25 27.93
CA SER A 69 11.33 -17.47 28.15
C SER A 69 10.45 -16.91 27.02
N GLU A 70 10.85 -15.79 26.40
CA GLU A 70 10.16 -15.23 25.24
C GLU A 70 10.34 -16.11 24.00
N LYS A 71 11.56 -16.64 23.80
CA LYS A 71 11.83 -17.61 22.73
C LYS A 71 10.96 -18.85 22.86
N GLU A 72 10.82 -19.40 24.07
CA GLU A 72 9.96 -20.57 24.32
C GLU A 72 8.48 -20.26 24.07
N LYS A 73 8.00 -19.06 24.42
CA LYS A 73 6.63 -18.63 24.09
C LYS A 73 6.39 -18.52 22.59
N LEU A 74 7.33 -17.91 21.86
CA LEU A 74 7.23 -17.80 20.40
C LEU A 74 7.28 -19.16 19.72
N GLN A 75 8.09 -20.09 20.24
CA GLN A 75 8.17 -21.44 19.72
C GLN A 75 6.84 -22.20 19.87
N LYS A 76 6.17 -22.09 21.02
CA LYS A 76 4.81 -22.63 21.21
C LYS A 76 3.78 -22.03 20.26
N GLN A 77 3.82 -20.71 20.04
CA GLN A 77 2.92 -20.06 19.08
C GLN A 77 3.14 -20.55 17.64
N ILE A 78 4.39 -20.81 17.26
CA ILE A 78 4.71 -21.38 15.95
C ILE A 78 4.13 -22.80 15.84
N GLU A 79 4.29 -23.63 16.86
CA GLU A 79 3.75 -25.00 16.90
C GLU A 79 2.21 -24.99 16.75
N GLU A 80 1.51 -24.15 17.52
CA GLU A 80 0.04 -23.95 17.41
C GLU A 80 -0.37 -23.47 16.00
N HIS A 81 0.39 -22.55 15.41
CA HIS A 81 0.14 -22.10 14.04
C HIS A 81 0.40 -23.20 13.00
N THR A 82 1.34 -24.10 13.23
CA THR A 82 1.58 -25.24 12.33
C THR A 82 0.47 -26.28 12.40
N GLU A 83 -0.05 -26.58 13.59
CA GLU A 83 -1.17 -27.50 13.79
C GLU A 83 -2.46 -26.95 13.16
N THR A 84 -2.79 -25.69 13.42
CA THR A 84 -3.96 -25.05 12.80
C THR A 84 -3.87 -25.05 11.26
N ASN A 85 -2.68 -24.82 10.72
CA ASN A 85 -2.45 -24.88 9.27
C ASN A 85 -2.54 -26.31 8.71
N HIS A 86 -2.18 -27.33 9.49
CA HIS A 86 -2.39 -28.73 9.14
C HIS A 86 -3.89 -29.06 9.05
N ASP A 87 -4.67 -28.63 10.03
CA ASP A 87 -6.14 -28.81 10.04
C ASP A 87 -6.81 -28.11 8.85
N PHE A 88 -6.36 -26.90 8.49
CA PHE A 88 -6.83 -26.22 7.29
C PHE A 88 -6.57 -27.03 6.03
N ARG A 89 -5.39 -27.65 5.89
CA ARG A 89 -5.07 -28.52 4.74
C ARG A 89 -5.93 -29.77 4.68
N LEU A 90 -6.25 -30.37 5.83
CA LEU A 90 -7.15 -31.53 5.89
C LEU A 90 -8.58 -31.15 5.45
N ARG A 91 -9.11 -30.03 5.95
CA ARG A 91 -10.41 -29.50 5.53
C ARG A 91 -10.46 -29.18 4.04
N LEU A 92 -9.38 -28.64 3.48
CA LEU A 92 -9.27 -28.34 2.05
C LEU A 92 -9.32 -29.62 1.21
N LYS A 93 -8.60 -30.66 1.59
CA LYS A 93 -8.67 -31.98 0.94
C LYS A 93 -10.07 -32.60 1.03
N GLU A 94 -10.77 -32.42 2.15
CA GLU A 94 -12.13 -32.93 2.31
C GLU A 94 -13.13 -32.19 1.40
N LEU A 95 -12.98 -30.87 1.25
CA LEU A 95 -13.78 -30.09 0.32
C LEU A 95 -13.50 -30.47 -1.14
N GLU A 96 -12.25 -30.69 -1.51
CA GLU A 96 -11.89 -31.20 -2.85
C GLU A 96 -12.52 -32.57 -3.13
N ARG A 97 -12.54 -33.48 -2.15
CA ARG A 97 -13.24 -34.77 -2.28
C ARG A 97 -14.74 -34.59 -2.49
N LYS A 98 -15.38 -33.71 -1.71
CA LYS A 98 -16.82 -33.41 -1.85
C LYS A 98 -17.14 -32.79 -3.20
N ALA A 99 -16.28 -31.91 -3.72
CA ALA A 99 -16.45 -31.33 -5.06
C ALA A 99 -16.44 -32.41 -6.15
N ARG A 100 -15.49 -33.35 -6.11
CA ARG A 100 -15.44 -34.46 -7.08
C ARG A 100 -16.69 -35.34 -7.06
N VAL A 101 -17.26 -35.61 -5.89
CA VAL A 101 -18.52 -36.38 -5.79
C VAL A 101 -19.67 -35.64 -6.45
N VAL A 102 -19.74 -34.31 -6.28
CA VAL A 102 -20.77 -33.48 -6.95
C VAL A 102 -20.56 -33.47 -8.46
N ASP A 103 -19.32 -33.40 -8.94
CA ASP A 103 -19.01 -33.47 -10.37
C ASP A 103 -19.42 -34.82 -10.96
N ASP A 104 -19.11 -35.93 -10.28
CA ASP A 104 -19.53 -37.28 -10.70
C ASP A 104 -21.05 -37.45 -10.73
N ASP A 105 -21.76 -36.87 -9.77
CA ASP A 105 -23.23 -36.90 -9.75
C ASP A 105 -23.82 -36.02 -10.86
N SER A 106 -23.23 -34.85 -11.14
CA SER A 106 -23.64 -34.01 -12.28
C SER A 106 -23.52 -34.76 -13.60
N PHE A 107 -22.44 -35.52 -13.78
CA PHE A 107 -22.24 -36.35 -14.98
C PHE A 107 -23.29 -37.45 -15.12
N LYS A 108 -23.69 -38.10 -14.02
CA LYS A 108 -24.80 -39.07 -14.02
C LYS A 108 -26.12 -38.42 -14.38
N TYR A 109 -26.42 -37.24 -13.83
CA TYR A 109 -27.65 -36.50 -14.16
C TYR A 109 -27.68 -36.11 -15.64
N ASP A 110 -26.57 -35.64 -16.21
CA ASP A 110 -26.50 -35.33 -17.64
C ASP A 110 -26.69 -36.57 -18.52
N SER A 111 -26.15 -37.73 -18.10
CA SER A 111 -26.36 -39.00 -18.81
C SER A 111 -27.84 -39.42 -18.79
N THR A 112 -28.49 -39.38 -17.62
CA THR A 112 -29.91 -39.73 -17.48
C THR A 112 -30.82 -38.77 -18.23
N LEU A 113 -30.50 -37.47 -18.26
CA LEU A 113 -31.22 -36.46 -19.03
C LEU A 113 -31.14 -36.74 -20.53
N LYS A 114 -29.96 -37.06 -21.07
CA LYS A 114 -29.79 -37.44 -22.48
C LYS A 114 -30.57 -38.70 -22.84
N GLU A 115 -30.66 -39.66 -21.93
CA GLU A 115 -31.43 -40.89 -22.13
C GLU A 115 -32.95 -40.61 -22.15
N GLN A 116 -33.43 -39.75 -21.24
CA GLN A 116 -34.82 -39.28 -21.25
C GLN A 116 -35.17 -38.50 -22.52
N GLN A 117 -34.28 -37.63 -23.00
CA GLN A 117 -34.49 -36.91 -24.27
C GLN A 117 -34.57 -37.85 -25.48
N ARG A 118 -33.78 -38.93 -25.50
CA ARG A 118 -33.88 -39.96 -26.55
C ARG A 118 -35.22 -40.70 -26.47
N ALA A 119 -35.66 -41.05 -25.25
CA ALA A 119 -36.95 -41.71 -25.03
C ALA A 119 -38.12 -40.82 -25.47
N GLU A 120 -38.08 -39.53 -25.13
CA GLU A 120 -39.08 -38.55 -25.55
C GLU A 120 -39.14 -38.41 -27.08
N LYS A 121 -37.97 -38.28 -27.73
CA LYS A 121 -37.88 -38.19 -29.20
C LYS A 121 -38.49 -39.40 -29.89
N HIS A 122 -38.24 -40.59 -29.35
CA HIS A 122 -38.81 -41.84 -29.86
C HIS A 122 -40.33 -41.92 -29.63
N ALA A 123 -40.84 -41.42 -28.49
CA ALA A 123 -42.27 -41.34 -28.22
C ALA A 123 -42.98 -40.37 -29.18
N ARG A 124 -42.39 -39.20 -29.46
CA ARG A 124 -42.91 -38.23 -30.45
C ARG A 124 -43.03 -38.84 -31.83
N GLN A 125 -41.99 -39.54 -32.31
CA GLN A 125 -42.03 -40.25 -33.60
C GLN A 125 -43.16 -41.29 -33.69
N LYS A 126 -43.45 -42.01 -32.61
CA LYS A 126 -44.58 -42.97 -32.56
C LYS A 126 -45.93 -42.26 -32.58
N LEU A 127 -46.03 -41.08 -31.96
CA LEU A 127 -47.26 -40.30 -31.89
C LEU A 127 -47.56 -39.68 -33.26
N ASP A 128 -46.54 -39.16 -33.95
CA ASP A 128 -46.64 -38.65 -35.33
C ASP A 128 -46.99 -39.79 -36.32
N GLY A 129 -46.39 -40.97 -36.15
CA GLY A 129 -46.74 -42.13 -36.97
C GLY A 129 -48.20 -42.57 -36.81
N LYS A 130 -48.78 -42.43 -35.61
CA LYS A 130 -50.20 -42.71 -35.35
C LYS A 130 -51.11 -41.55 -35.80
N SER A 131 -50.69 -40.30 -35.66
CA SER A 131 -51.48 -39.14 -36.08
C SER A 131 -51.63 -39.07 -37.61
N VAL A 132 -50.73 -39.68 -38.38
CA VAL A 132 -50.85 -39.84 -39.83
C VAL A 132 -51.80 -40.99 -40.23
N GLN A 133 -52.00 -41.99 -39.36
CA GLN A 133 -52.92 -43.12 -39.60
C GLN A 133 -54.38 -42.77 -39.29
N VAL A 134 -54.63 -41.85 -38.35
CA VAL A 134 -55.99 -41.43 -37.97
C VAL A 134 -56.76 -40.76 -39.12
N PRO A 135 -56.18 -39.83 -39.91
CA PRO A 135 -56.84 -39.22 -41.07
C PRO A 135 -57.10 -40.23 -42.20
N ALA A 136 -56.27 -41.26 -42.34
CA ALA A 136 -56.44 -42.30 -43.36
C ALA A 136 -57.57 -43.30 -43.01
N ALA A 137 -57.86 -43.48 -41.72
CA ALA A 137 -58.93 -44.38 -41.25
C ALA A 137 -60.32 -43.72 -41.19
N VAL A 138 -60.38 -42.39 -41.09
CA VAL A 138 -61.63 -41.62 -40.89
C VAL A 138 -62.11 -41.05 -42.23
N GLY A 139 -62.25 -41.88 -43.27
CA GLY A 139 -62.81 -41.48 -44.55
C GLY A 139 -64.24 -40.96 -44.38
N ILE A 140 -64.40 -39.63 -44.32
CA ILE A 140 -65.70 -38.96 -44.15
C ILE A 140 -66.19 -38.51 -45.54
N HIS A 141 -67.05 -39.34 -46.13
CA HIS A 141 -68.06 -38.90 -47.08
C HIS A 141 -69.43 -39.19 -46.44
N ASP A 142 -70.31 -38.18 -46.47
CA ASP A 142 -71.67 -38.11 -45.90
C ASP A 142 -71.79 -37.79 -44.41
N VAL A 143 -71.81 -36.49 -44.12
CA VAL A 143 -72.06 -35.94 -42.80
C VAL A 143 -73.01 -34.73 -42.88
N PRO A 144 -74.11 -34.65 -42.10
CA PRO A 144 -75.13 -33.59 -42.18
C PRO A 144 -74.62 -32.19 -41.81
N SER A 145 -75.33 -31.14 -42.26
CA SER A 145 -74.92 -29.71 -42.22
C SER A 145 -74.47 -29.13 -40.86
N GLN A 146 -74.80 -29.78 -39.73
CA GLN A 146 -74.41 -29.36 -38.39
C GLN A 146 -72.96 -29.76 -38.06
N GLU A 147 -72.56 -30.96 -38.48
CA GLU A 147 -71.19 -31.46 -38.34
C GLU A 147 -70.24 -30.81 -39.35
N ALA A 148 -70.73 -30.24 -40.45
CA ALA A 148 -69.93 -29.38 -41.34
C ALA A 148 -69.49 -28.07 -40.65
N GLY A 149 -70.32 -27.55 -39.73
CA GLY A 149 -69.96 -26.41 -38.87
C GLY A 149 -68.89 -26.79 -37.86
N ASP A 150 -69.06 -27.93 -37.19
CA ASP A 150 -68.09 -28.46 -36.23
C ASP A 150 -66.75 -28.83 -36.91
N LEU A 151 -66.79 -29.42 -38.10
CA LEU A 151 -65.60 -29.68 -38.93
C LEU A 151 -64.87 -28.38 -39.28
N LYS A 152 -65.57 -27.28 -39.54
CA LYS A 152 -64.95 -25.97 -39.82
C LYS A 152 -64.30 -25.37 -38.57
N VAL A 153 -64.91 -25.55 -37.40
CA VAL A 153 -64.34 -25.12 -36.10
C VAL A 153 -63.12 -25.98 -35.76
N ILE A 154 -63.19 -27.29 -35.98
CA ILE A 154 -62.08 -28.22 -35.79
C ILE A 154 -60.94 -27.90 -36.77
N GLN A 155 -61.25 -27.62 -38.03
CA GLN A 155 -60.26 -27.22 -39.04
C GLN A 155 -59.59 -25.88 -38.68
N SER A 156 -60.36 -24.89 -38.21
CA SER A 156 -59.82 -23.64 -37.65
C SER A 156 -58.96 -23.87 -36.40
N ALA A 157 -59.31 -24.84 -35.55
CA ALA A 157 -58.51 -25.20 -34.38
C ALA A 157 -57.20 -25.89 -34.81
N ILE A 158 -57.26 -26.80 -35.78
CA ILE A 158 -56.10 -27.50 -36.35
C ILE A 158 -55.16 -26.49 -37.03
N GLU A 159 -55.68 -25.55 -37.82
CA GLU A 159 -54.87 -24.50 -38.45
C GLU A 159 -54.18 -23.59 -37.43
N ARG A 160 -54.88 -23.23 -36.33
CA ARG A 160 -54.28 -22.47 -35.22
C ARG A 160 -53.22 -23.26 -34.48
N VAL A 161 -53.44 -24.55 -34.25
CA VAL A 161 -52.45 -25.45 -33.63
C VAL A 161 -51.23 -25.60 -34.54
N ALA A 162 -51.41 -25.81 -35.84
CA ALA A 162 -50.32 -25.89 -36.81
C ALA A 162 -49.52 -24.58 -36.94
N ALA A 163 -50.19 -23.43 -36.87
CA ALA A 163 -49.52 -22.13 -36.84
C ALA A 163 -48.71 -21.92 -35.55
N ASN A 164 -49.26 -22.31 -34.40
CA ASN A 164 -48.55 -22.27 -33.12
C ASN A 164 -47.37 -23.25 -33.08
N GLU A 165 -47.52 -24.43 -33.68
CA GLU A 165 -46.46 -25.42 -33.81
C GLU A 165 -45.30 -24.88 -34.65
N LYS A 166 -45.58 -24.30 -35.83
CA LYS A 166 -44.55 -23.65 -36.66
C LYS A 166 -43.84 -22.51 -35.92
N LYS A 167 -44.58 -21.74 -35.11
CA LYS A 167 -44.01 -20.66 -34.30
C LYS A 167 -43.08 -21.22 -33.22
N LEU A 168 -43.51 -22.24 -32.49
CA LEU A 168 -42.69 -22.93 -31.49
C LEU A 168 -41.46 -23.59 -32.11
N GLU A 169 -41.58 -24.15 -33.31
CA GLU A 169 -40.47 -24.74 -34.03
C GLU A 169 -39.43 -23.68 -34.44
N HIS A 170 -39.90 -22.49 -34.85
CA HIS A 170 -39.02 -21.34 -35.12
C HIS A 170 -38.35 -20.82 -33.85
N ASP A 171 -39.09 -20.65 -32.76
CA ASP A 171 -38.55 -20.22 -31.46
C ASP A 171 -37.50 -21.22 -30.94
N LYS A 172 -37.73 -22.52 -31.14
CA LYS A 172 -36.76 -23.57 -30.81
C LYS A 172 -35.48 -23.46 -31.64
N ARG A 173 -35.57 -23.24 -32.96
CA ARG A 173 -34.38 -23.04 -33.80
C ARG A 173 -33.56 -21.84 -33.33
N ASN A 174 -34.23 -20.74 -32.96
CA ASN A 174 -33.55 -19.56 -32.41
C ASN A 174 -32.87 -19.86 -31.06
N GLN A 175 -33.48 -20.70 -30.21
CA GLN A 175 -32.84 -21.16 -28.97
C GLN A 175 -31.64 -22.09 -29.23
N ASP A 176 -31.75 -23.00 -30.20
CA ASP A 176 -30.66 -23.90 -30.60
C ASP A 176 -29.47 -23.10 -31.16
N ASP A 177 -29.72 -22.06 -31.97
CA ASP A 177 -28.68 -21.16 -32.48
C ASP A 177 -28.00 -20.38 -31.34
N TYR A 178 -28.77 -19.88 -30.38
CA TYR A 178 -28.24 -19.18 -29.20
C TYR A 178 -27.39 -20.10 -28.31
N LEU A 179 -27.81 -21.35 -28.14
CA LEU A 179 -27.02 -22.35 -27.41
C LEU A 179 -25.70 -22.66 -28.11
N LEU A 180 -25.71 -22.72 -29.44
CA LEU A 180 -24.51 -22.93 -30.25
C LEU A 180 -23.54 -21.75 -30.09
N GLU A 181 -24.06 -20.52 -30.12
CA GLU A 181 -23.26 -19.30 -29.88
C GLU A 181 -22.60 -19.32 -28.49
N LEU A 182 -23.38 -19.57 -27.44
CA LEU A 182 -22.87 -19.71 -26.07
C LEU A 182 -21.79 -20.80 -25.96
N GLN A 183 -21.99 -21.95 -26.61
CA GLN A 183 -21.01 -23.03 -26.60
C GLN A 183 -19.69 -22.59 -27.25
N THR A 184 -19.74 -21.82 -28.34
CA THR A 184 -18.52 -21.27 -28.95
C THR A 184 -17.82 -20.23 -28.08
N GLU A 185 -18.57 -19.40 -27.34
CA GLU A 185 -18.00 -18.42 -26.40
C GLU A 185 -17.33 -19.10 -25.21
N ILE A 186 -17.95 -20.15 -24.67
CA ILE A 186 -17.38 -20.97 -23.60
C ILE A 186 -16.06 -21.59 -24.08
N SER A 187 -16.02 -22.22 -25.25
CA SER A 187 -14.78 -22.78 -25.80
C SER A 187 -13.69 -21.74 -26.05
N LYS A 188 -14.05 -20.48 -26.38
CA LYS A 188 -13.08 -19.37 -26.48
C LYS A 188 -12.53 -18.99 -25.11
N ALA A 189 -13.39 -18.91 -24.10
CA ALA A 189 -13.00 -18.59 -22.72
C ALA A 189 -12.09 -19.68 -22.12
N GLU A 190 -12.40 -20.95 -22.35
CA GLU A 190 -11.57 -22.09 -21.92
C GLU A 190 -10.16 -22.02 -22.52
N LYS A 191 -10.05 -21.77 -23.82
CA LYS A 191 -8.73 -21.58 -24.48
C LYS A 191 -7.94 -20.41 -23.92
N GLN A 192 -8.61 -19.30 -23.56
CA GLN A 192 -7.96 -18.17 -22.91
C GLN A 192 -7.48 -18.52 -21.50
N HIS A 193 -8.24 -19.33 -20.77
CA HIS A 193 -7.87 -19.81 -19.45
C HIS A 193 -6.63 -20.71 -19.50
N GLU A 194 -6.60 -21.68 -20.41
CA GLU A 194 -5.43 -22.55 -20.63
C GLU A 194 -4.17 -21.73 -20.96
N LEU A 195 -4.29 -20.71 -21.82
CA LEU A 195 -3.17 -19.84 -22.17
C LEU A 195 -2.65 -19.04 -20.96
N LEU A 196 -3.54 -18.60 -20.07
CA LEU A 196 -3.20 -17.92 -18.82
C LEU A 196 -2.48 -18.85 -17.85
N GLU A 197 -2.95 -20.08 -17.71
CA GLU A 197 -2.30 -21.10 -16.88
C GLU A 197 -0.89 -21.41 -17.38
N GLU A 198 -0.72 -21.60 -18.70
CA GLU A 198 0.59 -21.86 -19.29
C GLU A 198 1.56 -20.69 -19.05
N ASN A 199 1.08 -19.45 -19.18
CA ASN A 199 1.85 -18.25 -18.89
C ASN A 199 2.22 -18.13 -17.41
N MET A 200 1.31 -18.48 -16.50
CA MET A 200 1.55 -18.48 -15.06
C MET A 200 2.60 -19.54 -14.68
N VAL A 201 2.53 -20.74 -15.27
CA VAL A 201 3.54 -21.79 -15.07
C VAL A 201 4.90 -21.37 -15.62
N LYS A 202 4.94 -20.73 -16.80
CA LYS A 202 6.18 -20.15 -17.38
C LYS A 202 6.77 -19.06 -16.46
N PHE A 203 5.93 -18.20 -15.89
CA PHE A 203 6.34 -17.19 -14.92
C PHE A 203 6.91 -17.81 -13.63
N LEU A 204 6.22 -18.81 -13.07
CA LEU A 204 6.67 -19.54 -11.88
C LEU A 204 7.99 -20.30 -12.11
N ARG A 205 8.19 -20.88 -13.30
CA ARG A 205 9.48 -21.51 -13.67
C ARG A 205 10.61 -20.48 -13.79
N ARG A 206 10.33 -19.27 -14.29
CA ARG A 206 11.32 -18.18 -14.35
C ARG A 206 11.70 -17.66 -12.96
N THR A 207 10.73 -17.50 -12.05
CA THR A 207 11.01 -17.07 -10.68
C THR A 207 11.74 -18.13 -9.86
N LYS A 208 11.47 -19.43 -10.09
CA LYS A 208 12.16 -20.53 -9.40
C LYS A 208 13.62 -20.73 -9.85
N LYS A 209 13.99 -20.27 -11.06
CA LYS A 209 15.38 -20.26 -11.56
C LYS A 209 16.20 -19.04 -11.10
N ASN A 210 15.57 -18.06 -10.44
CA ASN A 210 16.24 -16.82 -10.08
C ASN A 210 16.95 -16.95 -8.72
N THR A 211 18.18 -17.46 -8.74
CA THR A 211 19.11 -17.57 -7.59
C THR A 211 19.28 -16.25 -6.84
N ASP A 212 19.03 -15.12 -7.50
CA ASP A 212 19.12 -13.79 -6.92
C ASP A 212 18.06 -13.53 -5.84
N TYR A 213 16.86 -14.11 -5.97
CA TYR A 213 15.83 -13.93 -4.95
C TYR A 213 16.15 -14.71 -3.67
N GLN A 214 16.68 -15.93 -3.80
CA GLN A 214 17.15 -16.69 -2.65
C GLN A 214 18.36 -16.02 -2.00
N ASN A 215 19.31 -15.50 -2.80
CA ASN A 215 20.47 -14.77 -2.30
C ASN A 215 20.09 -13.47 -1.58
N VAL A 216 19.12 -12.72 -2.11
CA VAL A 216 18.55 -11.53 -1.45
C VAL A 216 17.82 -11.92 -0.18
N ARG A 217 17.07 -13.02 -0.17
CA ARG A 217 16.40 -13.52 1.04
C ARG A 217 17.38 -13.93 2.13
N THR A 218 18.43 -14.67 1.80
CA THR A 218 19.49 -15.00 2.76
C THR A 218 20.25 -13.76 3.25
N ARG A 219 20.46 -12.77 2.39
CA ARG A 219 21.03 -11.47 2.79
C ARG A 219 20.10 -10.70 3.73
N MET A 220 18.79 -10.71 3.45
CA MET A 220 17.78 -10.09 4.32
C MET A 220 17.72 -10.80 5.67
N ASP A 221 17.77 -12.14 5.72
CA ASP A 221 17.78 -12.89 6.98
C ASP A 221 19.04 -12.60 7.83
N VAL A 222 20.21 -12.37 7.19
CA VAL A 222 21.44 -11.95 7.88
C VAL A 222 21.31 -10.52 8.40
N LEU A 223 20.82 -9.59 7.58
CA LEU A 223 20.59 -8.19 7.97
C LEU A 223 19.54 -8.08 9.07
N GLU A 224 18.51 -8.92 9.07
CA GLU A 224 17.47 -8.94 10.09
C GLU A 224 18.04 -9.46 11.43
N LYS A 225 18.88 -10.50 11.39
CA LYS A 225 19.64 -10.97 12.57
C LYS A 225 20.62 -9.92 13.11
N GLU A 226 21.26 -9.14 12.24
CA GLU A 226 22.15 -8.04 12.64
C GLU A 226 21.37 -6.84 13.19
N LYS A 227 20.21 -6.52 12.60
CA LYS A 227 19.28 -5.49 13.09
C LYS A 227 18.81 -5.79 14.50
N TYR A 228 18.47 -7.04 14.81
CA TYR A 228 18.11 -7.43 16.18
C TYR A 228 19.27 -7.28 17.17
N ARG A 229 20.53 -7.47 16.74
CA ARG A 229 21.71 -7.19 17.59
C ARG A 229 21.93 -5.70 17.81
N GLU A 230 21.70 -4.88 16.79
CA GLU A 230 21.79 -3.42 16.92
C GLU A 230 20.65 -2.87 17.78
N GLU A 231 19.41 -3.34 17.61
CA GLU A 231 18.27 -2.99 18.47
C GLU A 231 18.51 -3.40 19.92
N ASP A 232 19.09 -4.57 20.19
CA ASP A 232 19.50 -4.98 21.54
C ASP A 232 20.60 -4.08 22.12
N ASN A 233 21.53 -3.59 21.29
CA ASN A 233 22.55 -2.64 21.71
C ASN A 233 21.97 -1.24 21.97
N TRP A 234 21.03 -0.78 21.13
CA TRP A 234 20.29 0.46 21.34
C TRP A 234 19.42 0.40 22.59
N LYS A 235 18.75 -0.74 22.83
CA LYS A 235 17.96 -0.98 24.03
C LYS A 235 18.83 -0.97 25.28
N LYS A 236 20.00 -1.63 25.28
CA LYS A 236 20.98 -1.51 26.38
C LYS A 236 21.46 -0.08 26.59
N MET A 237 21.60 0.70 25.52
CA MET A 237 21.98 2.10 25.59
C MET A 237 20.87 2.95 26.21
N ILE A 238 19.62 2.74 25.78
CA ILE A 238 18.43 3.42 26.33
C ILE A 238 18.18 3.01 27.78
N ASP A 239 18.28 1.73 28.12
CA ASP A 239 18.19 1.25 29.51
C ASP A 239 19.28 1.91 30.37
N SER A 240 20.48 2.13 29.83
CA SER A 240 21.56 2.87 30.53
C SER A 240 21.30 4.38 30.66
N PHE A 241 20.45 4.94 29.80
CA PHE A 241 19.97 6.32 29.89
C PHE A 241 18.78 6.44 30.85
N GLU A 242 17.89 5.45 30.91
CA GLU A 242 16.77 5.39 31.84
C GLU A 242 17.22 5.17 33.29
N ASP A 243 18.25 4.33 33.53
CA ASP A 243 18.90 4.20 34.84
C ASP A 243 19.51 5.52 35.33
N ARG A 244 19.79 6.48 34.43
CA ARG A 244 20.27 7.83 34.76
C ARG A 244 19.15 8.87 34.91
N ARG A 245 17.90 8.54 34.56
CA ARG A 245 16.75 9.48 34.63
C ARG A 245 16.01 9.45 35.97
N TYR A 246 16.35 8.55 36.89
CA TYR A 246 15.75 8.50 38.23
C TYR A 246 16.24 9.56 39.23
N THR A 247 16.93 10.62 38.79
CA THR A 247 17.34 11.75 39.66
C THR A 247 16.82 13.12 39.24
N VAL A 248 15.74 13.21 38.46
CA VAL A 248 15.07 14.49 38.22
C VAL A 248 13.56 14.37 38.51
N PRO A 249 13.06 15.02 39.57
CA PRO A 249 11.64 15.00 39.90
C PRO A 249 10.84 15.96 39.00
N GLY A 250 9.73 15.43 38.49
CA GLY A 250 8.50 16.18 38.20
C GLY A 250 8.48 16.99 36.92
N GLU A 251 7.70 16.54 35.94
CA GLU A 251 6.71 17.41 35.30
C GLU A 251 5.63 16.58 34.60
N VAL A 252 4.40 17.04 34.80
CA VAL A 252 3.13 16.44 34.42
C VAL A 252 2.92 16.66 32.91
N TYR A 253 2.36 15.66 32.24
CA TYR A 253 2.07 15.69 30.80
C TYR A 253 0.91 16.65 30.48
N ASP A 254 1.23 17.82 29.93
CA ASP A 254 0.29 18.66 29.19
C ASP A 254 0.44 18.45 27.67
N LEU A 255 -0.69 18.30 26.98
CA LEU A 255 -0.86 18.01 25.55
C LEU A 255 -0.53 19.20 24.63
N ASP A 256 0.63 19.81 24.82
CA ASP A 256 1.10 20.95 24.01
C ASP A 256 2.63 20.90 23.92
N THR A 257 3.15 19.86 23.27
CA THR A 257 4.60 19.58 23.24
C THR A 257 5.35 20.74 22.59
N GLU A 258 6.47 21.12 23.20
CA GLU A 258 7.41 22.11 22.69
C GLU A 258 7.89 21.74 21.26
N GLU A 259 7.85 20.46 20.92
CA GLU A 259 8.13 19.89 19.61
C GLU A 259 7.12 20.32 18.55
N ASP A 260 5.82 20.37 18.87
CA ASP A 260 4.79 20.80 17.93
C ASP A 260 4.83 22.33 17.71
N ARG A 261 5.16 23.10 18.76
CA ARG A 261 5.43 24.54 18.61
C ARG A 261 6.68 24.80 17.77
N LYS A 262 7.75 24.02 17.96
CA LYS A 262 8.96 24.08 17.13
C LYS A 262 8.68 23.69 15.68
N LEU A 263 7.88 22.66 15.44
CA LEU A 263 7.50 22.24 14.09
C LEU A 263 6.67 23.32 13.38
N GLN A 264 5.70 23.92 14.07
CA GLN A 264 4.88 24.98 13.50
C GLN A 264 5.70 26.26 13.25
N ALA A 265 6.64 26.59 14.13
CA ALA A 265 7.60 27.68 13.93
C ALA A 265 8.50 27.42 12.71
N ASP A 266 9.01 26.19 12.54
CA ASP A 266 9.82 25.78 11.40
C ASP A 266 9.06 25.83 10.08
N ILE A 267 7.78 25.42 10.08
CA ILE A 267 6.89 25.52 8.91
C ILE A 267 6.70 26.99 8.50
N ASN A 268 6.43 27.85 9.48
CA ASN A 268 6.26 29.29 9.23
C ASN A 268 7.57 29.95 8.77
N ALA A 269 8.71 29.57 9.34
CA ALA A 269 10.02 30.05 8.92
C ALA A 269 10.34 29.64 7.47
N LYS A 270 10.06 28.39 7.09
CA LYS A 270 10.23 27.90 5.71
C LYS A 270 9.27 28.58 4.73
N LYS A 271 8.05 28.91 5.15
CA LYS A 271 7.09 29.67 4.33
C LYS A 271 7.60 31.08 4.05
N ASN A 272 8.03 31.79 5.09
CA ASN A 272 8.59 33.14 4.97
C ASN A 272 9.87 33.16 4.12
N LEU A 273 10.72 32.13 4.24
CA LEU A 273 11.91 31.98 3.42
C LEU A 273 11.57 31.78 1.94
N LEU A 274 10.56 30.96 1.62
CA LEU A 274 10.10 30.75 0.25
C LEU A 274 9.47 32.02 -0.36
N GLU A 275 8.74 32.80 0.42
CA GLU A 275 8.20 34.10 -0.01
C GLU A 275 9.35 35.05 -0.38
N LYS A 276 10.32 35.25 0.53
CA LYS A 276 11.50 36.08 0.29
C LYS A 276 12.33 35.62 -0.90
N GLN A 277 12.46 34.31 -1.12
CA GLN A 277 13.15 33.76 -2.28
C GLN A 277 12.41 34.01 -3.59
N LYS A 278 11.07 34.09 -3.61
CA LYS A 278 10.33 34.47 -4.81
C LYS A 278 10.58 35.93 -5.15
N ASP A 279 10.46 36.81 -4.17
CA ASP A 279 10.64 38.26 -4.38
C ASP A 279 12.07 38.56 -4.86
N TYR A 280 13.06 37.88 -4.27
CA TYR A 280 14.46 38.01 -4.68
C TYR A 280 14.74 37.46 -6.08
N ILE A 281 14.08 36.36 -6.50
CA ILE A 281 14.18 35.85 -7.86
C ILE A 281 13.61 36.85 -8.87
N VAL A 282 12.45 37.45 -8.58
CA VAL A 282 11.83 38.45 -9.45
C VAL A 282 12.73 39.68 -9.60
N LEU A 283 13.26 40.20 -8.49
CA LEU A 283 14.19 41.34 -8.52
C LEU A 283 15.46 41.05 -9.33
N LEU A 284 16.01 39.84 -9.22
CA LEU A 284 17.18 39.43 -9.99
C LEU A 284 16.86 39.24 -11.48
N GLU A 285 15.67 38.74 -11.82
CA GLU A 285 15.20 38.61 -13.21
C GLU A 285 15.03 39.99 -13.85
N ASP A 286 14.44 40.94 -13.14
CA ASP A 286 14.30 42.33 -13.59
C ASP A 286 15.67 42.98 -13.77
N TRP A 287 16.59 42.83 -12.80
CA TRP A 287 17.93 43.41 -12.87
C TRP A 287 18.76 42.83 -14.02
N VAL A 288 18.69 41.50 -14.26
CA VAL A 288 19.35 40.88 -15.41
C VAL A 288 18.77 41.41 -16.73
N SER A 289 17.46 41.68 -16.78
CA SER A 289 16.80 42.16 -17.99
C SER A 289 17.14 43.63 -18.28
N THR A 290 17.14 44.50 -17.28
CA THR A 290 17.53 45.91 -17.43
C THR A 290 19.00 46.04 -17.80
N THR A 291 19.89 45.33 -17.11
CA THR A 291 21.33 45.39 -17.42
C THR A 291 21.64 44.83 -18.81
N GLN A 292 20.88 43.83 -19.28
CA GLN A 292 21.00 43.31 -20.64
C GLN A 292 20.49 44.32 -21.68
N HIS A 293 19.41 45.04 -21.38
CA HIS A 293 18.92 46.13 -22.22
C HIS A 293 19.98 47.24 -22.35
N ASP A 294 20.57 47.67 -21.24
CA ASP A 294 21.63 48.70 -21.24
C ASP A 294 22.85 48.28 -22.06
N ILE A 295 23.24 47.00 -22.00
CA ILE A 295 24.31 46.46 -22.86
C ILE A 295 23.91 46.55 -24.34
N ASN A 296 22.69 46.15 -24.68
CA ASN A 296 22.24 46.15 -26.06
C ASN A 296 22.14 47.59 -26.61
N GLU A 297 21.69 48.55 -25.80
CA GLU A 297 21.61 49.96 -26.15
C GLU A 297 23.01 50.56 -26.33
N THR A 298 23.94 50.29 -25.42
CA THR A 298 25.33 50.75 -25.55
C THR A 298 26.06 50.11 -26.73
N GLU A 299 25.79 48.85 -27.04
CA GLU A 299 26.30 48.18 -28.25
C GLU A 299 25.71 48.79 -29.53
N ALA A 300 24.40 49.08 -29.55
CA ALA A 300 23.76 49.73 -30.68
C ALA A 300 24.31 51.15 -30.90
N LEU A 301 24.47 51.94 -29.84
CA LEU A 301 25.07 53.28 -29.91
C LEU A 301 26.55 53.24 -30.36
N ALA A 302 27.30 52.22 -29.92
CA ALA A 302 28.68 52.02 -30.37
C ALA A 302 28.77 51.59 -31.84
N LEU A 303 27.77 50.86 -32.36
CA LEU A 303 27.67 50.52 -33.78
C LEU A 303 27.30 51.75 -34.61
N VAL A 304 26.30 52.53 -34.19
CA VAL A 304 25.93 53.80 -34.84
C VAL A 304 27.11 54.78 -34.86
N SER A 305 27.87 54.88 -33.76
CA SER A 305 29.07 55.72 -33.69
C SER A 305 30.21 55.25 -34.59
N LYS A 306 30.26 53.96 -34.94
CA LYS A 306 31.22 53.43 -35.93
C LYS A 306 30.75 53.69 -37.36
N ASP A 307 29.46 53.56 -37.62
CA ASP A 307 28.89 53.85 -38.94
C ASP A 307 28.98 55.37 -39.26
N ASP A 308 28.84 56.24 -38.26
CA ASP A 308 29.08 57.70 -38.40
C ASP A 308 30.56 58.07 -38.66
N GLN A 309 31.52 57.18 -38.35
CA GLN A 309 32.94 57.35 -38.71
C GLN A 309 33.25 56.98 -40.16
N ASP A 310 32.42 56.12 -40.78
CA ASP A 310 32.54 55.72 -42.18
C ASP A 310 31.85 56.71 -43.14
N VAL A 311 31.13 57.72 -42.62
CA VAL A 311 30.62 58.86 -43.40
C VAL A 311 31.79 59.82 -43.67
N GLU A 312 32.28 59.77 -44.91
CA GLU A 312 33.32 60.64 -45.47
C GLU A 312 33.25 62.08 -44.92
N LEU A 313 34.29 62.50 -44.19
CA LEU A 313 34.57 63.92 -43.99
C LEU A 313 34.64 64.58 -45.37
N PRO A 314 33.80 65.58 -45.69
CA PRO A 314 33.84 66.23 -46.98
C PRO A 314 35.24 66.80 -47.20
N LYS A 315 35.89 66.40 -48.31
CA LYS A 315 37.15 66.97 -48.76
C LYS A 315 36.96 68.48 -48.94
N ILE A 316 37.29 69.25 -47.91
CA ILE A 316 37.45 70.70 -48.01
C ILE A 316 38.76 70.92 -48.79
N SER A 317 38.63 71.00 -50.11
CA SER A 317 39.62 71.62 -50.97
C SER A 317 39.49 73.14 -50.84
N THR A 318 40.48 73.81 -50.25
CA THR A 318 41.12 75.02 -50.83
C THR A 318 42.32 75.47 -49.99
N GLN A 319 43.42 75.69 -50.72
CA GLN A 319 44.59 76.55 -50.49
C GLN A 319 44.67 77.38 -49.19
N ASP A 320 45.63 77.05 -48.31
CA ASP A 320 46.79 77.89 -47.95
C ASP A 320 47.48 77.37 -46.67
N GLY A 321 48.82 77.33 -46.67
CA GLY A 321 49.68 77.09 -45.49
C GLY A 321 50.02 75.62 -45.13
N GLU A 322 51.24 75.17 -45.43
CA GLU A 322 51.77 73.84 -45.03
C GLU A 322 51.81 73.64 -43.50
N ASP A 323 51.89 74.72 -42.72
CA ASP A 323 51.87 74.66 -41.24
C ASP A 323 50.46 74.41 -40.65
N GLN A 324 49.38 74.81 -41.35
CA GLN A 324 48.01 74.56 -40.89
C GLN A 324 47.55 73.13 -41.15
N LYS A 325 48.00 72.51 -42.26
CA LYS A 325 47.74 71.09 -42.56
C LYS A 325 48.36 70.14 -41.53
N SER A 326 49.55 70.47 -41.03
CA SER A 326 50.24 69.66 -40.03
C SER A 326 49.54 69.74 -38.66
N ARG A 327 49.06 70.93 -38.26
CA ARG A 327 48.28 71.10 -37.02
C ARG A 327 46.88 70.46 -37.09
N SER A 328 46.17 70.59 -38.20
CA SER A 328 44.84 69.96 -38.35
C SER A 328 44.94 68.44 -38.41
N LYS A 329 45.99 67.88 -39.02
CA LYS A 329 46.26 66.44 -39.02
C LYS A 329 46.60 65.90 -37.63
N ILE A 330 47.43 66.60 -36.85
CA ILE A 330 47.74 66.22 -35.45
C ILE A 330 46.49 66.33 -34.55
N LEU A 331 45.64 67.34 -34.76
CA LEU A 331 44.36 67.47 -34.05
C LEU A 331 43.38 66.34 -34.42
N ALA A 332 43.31 65.97 -35.69
CA ALA A 332 42.48 64.84 -36.14
C ALA A 332 42.98 63.51 -35.57
N GLU A 333 44.29 63.26 -35.58
CA GLU A 333 44.89 62.06 -34.97
C GLU A 333 44.67 61.99 -33.45
N ARG A 334 44.82 63.11 -32.73
CA ARG A 334 44.50 63.17 -31.28
C ARG A 334 43.02 62.94 -31.00
N ASN A 335 42.12 63.46 -31.84
CA ASN A 335 40.69 63.24 -31.68
C ASN A 335 40.34 61.77 -31.94
N LEU A 336 40.97 61.15 -32.94
CA LEU A 336 40.78 59.74 -33.25
C LEU A 336 41.30 58.84 -32.11
N GLU A 337 42.47 59.14 -31.56
CA GLU A 337 43.03 58.44 -30.39
C GLU A 337 42.14 58.60 -29.14
N ASN A 338 41.56 59.79 -28.92
CA ASN A 338 40.62 60.02 -27.82
C ASN A 338 39.33 59.20 -28.00
N VAL A 339 38.78 59.14 -29.21
CA VAL A 339 37.59 58.33 -29.51
C VAL A 339 37.88 56.84 -29.36
N GLU A 340 39.05 56.35 -29.81
CA GLU A 340 39.47 54.97 -29.60
C GLU A 340 39.60 54.61 -28.11
N ARG A 341 40.16 55.52 -27.31
CA ARG A 341 40.23 55.35 -25.84
C ARG A 341 38.85 55.30 -25.20
N ASP A 342 37.91 56.13 -25.65
CA ASP A 342 36.55 56.14 -25.11
C ASP A 342 35.75 54.91 -25.55
N LEU A 343 35.90 54.46 -26.80
CA LEU A 343 35.36 53.17 -27.27
C LEU A 343 35.93 51.98 -26.48
N PHE A 344 37.22 52.03 -26.13
CA PHE A 344 37.85 51.00 -25.30
C PHE A 344 37.30 50.99 -23.87
N LYS A 345 37.05 52.17 -23.26
CA LYS A 345 36.39 52.27 -21.95
C LYS A 345 34.96 51.71 -21.99
N VAL A 346 34.18 52.04 -23.02
CA VAL A 346 32.82 51.51 -23.22
C VAL A 346 32.85 49.99 -23.36
N LYS A 347 33.82 49.45 -24.10
CA LYS A 347 34.00 48.00 -24.25
C LYS A 347 34.29 47.31 -22.92
N ILE A 348 35.18 47.88 -22.09
CA ILE A 348 35.46 47.35 -20.75
C ILE A 348 34.21 47.38 -19.87
N ASP A 349 33.42 48.47 -19.92
CA ASP A 349 32.18 48.58 -19.16
C ASP A 349 31.15 47.52 -19.59
N ILE A 350 30.96 47.33 -20.91
CA ILE A 350 30.10 46.26 -21.47
C ILE A 350 30.56 44.87 -21.02
N ASP A 351 31.85 44.57 -21.11
CA ASP A 351 32.39 43.27 -20.69
C ASP A 351 32.21 43.04 -19.17
N SER A 352 32.34 44.10 -18.38
CA SER A 352 32.09 44.05 -16.92
C SER A 352 30.62 43.78 -16.59
N LYS A 353 29.68 44.42 -17.31
CA LYS A 353 28.23 44.22 -17.19
C LYS A 353 27.82 42.83 -17.66
N LYS A 354 28.41 42.32 -18.75
CA LYS A 354 28.21 40.94 -19.22
C LYS A 354 28.69 39.91 -18.19
N ALA A 355 29.85 40.13 -17.58
CA ALA A 355 30.37 39.27 -16.51
C ALA A 355 29.46 39.31 -15.26
N ALA A 356 28.93 40.49 -14.90
CA ALA A 356 27.95 40.62 -13.83
C ALA A 356 26.67 39.82 -14.15
N ILE A 357 26.07 39.99 -15.32
CA ILE A 357 24.90 39.23 -15.78
C ILE A 357 25.16 37.72 -15.71
N GLY A 358 26.35 37.25 -16.11
CA GLY A 358 26.73 35.84 -15.99
C GLY A 358 26.65 35.33 -14.55
N ARG A 359 27.17 36.11 -13.58
CA ARG A 359 27.08 35.77 -12.15
C ARG A 359 25.63 35.75 -11.64
N TYR A 360 24.81 36.71 -12.03
CA TYR A 360 23.41 36.77 -11.60
C TYR A 360 22.53 35.69 -12.23
N ARG A 361 22.77 35.30 -13.50
CA ARG A 361 22.11 34.14 -14.13
C ARG A 361 22.46 32.84 -13.41
N SER A 362 23.73 32.65 -13.03
CA SER A 362 24.15 31.49 -12.23
C SER A 362 23.47 31.47 -10.86
N LEU A 363 23.38 32.63 -10.19
CA LEU A 363 22.67 32.77 -8.92
C LEU A 363 21.17 32.49 -9.06
N LEU A 364 20.52 32.99 -10.10
CA LEU A 364 19.11 32.71 -10.41
C LEU A 364 18.85 31.22 -10.62
N GLU A 365 19.74 30.52 -11.32
CA GLU A 365 19.62 29.09 -11.54
C GLU A 365 19.77 28.30 -10.24
N ALA A 366 20.72 28.68 -9.38
CA ALA A 366 20.88 28.09 -8.05
C ALA A 366 19.63 28.32 -7.17
N LEU A 367 19.06 29.53 -7.17
CA LEU A 367 17.86 29.87 -6.40
C LEU A 367 16.61 29.14 -6.93
N ARG A 368 16.44 29.03 -8.25
CA ARG A 368 15.35 28.27 -8.88
C ARG A 368 15.47 26.77 -8.56
N SER A 369 16.70 26.23 -8.51
CA SER A 369 16.96 24.84 -8.09
C SER A 369 16.61 24.62 -6.61
N ASN A 370 17.05 25.51 -5.71
CA ASN A 370 16.73 25.45 -4.29
C ASN A 370 15.21 25.56 -4.03
N ARG A 371 14.50 26.43 -4.76
CA ARG A 371 13.03 26.53 -4.70
C ARG A 371 12.36 25.21 -5.12
N LYS A 372 12.84 24.57 -6.19
CA LYS A 372 12.32 23.24 -6.62
C LYS A 372 12.58 22.16 -5.57
N LEU A 373 13.74 22.18 -4.90
CA LEU A 373 14.06 21.26 -3.81
C LEU A 373 13.13 21.47 -2.60
N LEU A 374 12.90 22.72 -2.19
CA LEU A 374 11.97 23.08 -1.10
C LEU A 374 10.50 22.75 -1.42
N GLN A 375 10.08 22.85 -2.68
CA GLN A 375 8.75 22.39 -3.11
C GLN A 375 8.63 20.86 -3.15
N ARG A 376 9.71 20.15 -3.50
CA ARG A 376 9.76 18.69 -3.48
C ARG A 376 9.75 18.11 -2.07
N SER A 377 10.44 18.74 -1.11
CA SER A 377 10.36 18.31 0.29
C SER A 377 8.94 18.43 0.85
N ARG A 378 8.21 19.50 0.48
CA ARG A 378 6.80 19.70 0.88
C ARG A 378 5.82 18.71 0.22
N SER A 379 6.09 18.25 -1.00
CA SER A 379 5.23 17.30 -1.73
C SER A 379 5.55 15.83 -1.43
N ALA A 380 6.72 15.52 -0.86
CA ALA A 380 7.06 14.20 -0.34
C ALA A 380 6.32 13.83 0.96
N GLU A 381 5.79 14.84 1.67
CA GLU A 381 5.01 14.69 2.91
C GLU A 381 3.49 14.60 2.68
N TYR A 382 2.98 15.01 1.52
CA TYR A 382 1.54 14.90 1.19
C TYR A 382 1.32 14.49 -0.28
N PRO A 383 1.02 13.20 -0.56
CA PRO A 383 0.69 12.78 -1.91
C PRO A 383 -0.66 13.38 -2.33
N LYS A 384 -0.69 14.06 -3.48
CA LYS A 384 -1.94 14.54 -4.09
C LYS A 384 -2.90 13.35 -4.33
N PRO A 385 -4.22 13.50 -4.08
CA PRO A 385 -5.20 12.44 -4.26
C PRO A 385 -5.60 12.31 -5.75
N GLU A 386 -4.66 12.02 -6.63
CA GLU A 386 -4.95 11.69 -8.03
C GLU A 386 -5.20 10.17 -8.15
N ARG A 387 -6.41 9.69 -7.81
CA ARG A 387 -6.95 8.34 -8.15
C ARG A 387 -8.39 8.07 -7.64
N SER A 388 -9.31 9.04 -7.67
CA SER A 388 -10.70 8.88 -7.16
C SER A 388 -11.69 8.21 -8.11
N LYS A 389 -11.49 8.28 -9.45
CA LYS A 389 -12.45 7.74 -10.45
C LYS A 389 -12.86 6.26 -10.27
N PRO A 390 -11.95 5.31 -9.94
CA PRO A 390 -12.34 3.91 -9.71
C PRO A 390 -12.88 3.63 -8.30
N VAL A 391 -12.93 4.64 -7.41
CA VAL A 391 -13.54 4.55 -6.07
C VAL A 391 -14.99 5.05 -6.11
N GLU A 392 -15.26 6.10 -6.90
CA GLU A 392 -16.62 6.62 -7.12
C GLU A 392 -17.53 5.59 -7.81
N ARG A 393 -17.05 4.94 -8.89
CA ARG A 393 -17.80 3.86 -9.55
C ARG A 393 -18.14 2.68 -8.62
N LYS A 394 -17.29 2.42 -7.63
CA LYS A 394 -17.53 1.34 -6.65
C LYS A 394 -18.50 1.75 -5.55
N LYS A 395 -18.50 3.03 -5.17
CA LYS A 395 -19.54 3.56 -4.27
C LYS A 395 -20.90 3.52 -4.94
N THR A 396 -21.00 3.85 -6.23
CA THR A 396 -22.26 3.76 -6.97
C THR A 396 -22.76 2.32 -7.09
N GLU A 397 -21.88 1.35 -7.36
CA GLU A 397 -22.24 -0.09 -7.36
C GLU A 397 -22.78 -0.54 -5.98
N LEU A 398 -22.14 -0.13 -4.88
CA LEU A 398 -22.61 -0.46 -3.53
C LEU A 398 -23.98 0.17 -3.22
N ILE A 399 -24.19 1.43 -3.64
CA ILE A 399 -25.47 2.13 -3.48
C ILE A 399 -26.57 1.44 -4.32
N GLU A 400 -26.28 1.01 -5.54
CA GLU A 400 -27.22 0.23 -6.35
C GLU A 400 -27.59 -1.10 -5.71
N MET A 401 -26.62 -1.78 -5.07
CA MET A 401 -26.89 -3.01 -4.34
C MET A 401 -27.81 -2.79 -3.14
N TYR A 402 -27.60 -1.71 -2.37
CA TYR A 402 -28.52 -1.33 -1.29
C TYR A 402 -29.93 -1.00 -1.80
N ARG A 403 -30.05 -0.34 -2.95
CA ARG A 403 -31.35 -0.05 -3.57
C ARG A 403 -32.06 -1.32 -4.00
N LYS A 404 -31.34 -2.28 -4.58
CA LYS A 404 -31.88 -3.60 -4.97
C LYS A 404 -32.34 -4.40 -3.75
N GLU A 405 -31.57 -4.39 -2.67
CA GLU A 405 -31.94 -5.02 -1.40
C GLU A 405 -33.24 -4.44 -0.84
N ALA A 406 -33.34 -3.10 -0.75
CA ALA A 406 -34.55 -2.41 -0.29
C ALA A 406 -35.78 -2.70 -1.18
N ALA A 407 -35.60 -2.85 -2.49
CA ALA A 407 -36.67 -3.21 -3.40
C ALA A 407 -37.17 -4.65 -3.17
N ILE A 408 -36.25 -5.59 -2.90
CA ILE A 408 -36.58 -7.00 -2.62
C ILE A 408 -37.32 -7.11 -1.29
N THR A 409 -36.87 -6.42 -0.24
CA THR A 409 -37.54 -6.44 1.08
C THR A 409 -38.94 -5.83 0.99
N SER A 410 -39.09 -4.69 0.32
CA SER A 410 -40.41 -4.08 0.05
C SER A 410 -41.34 -5.02 -0.73
N ARG A 411 -40.81 -5.83 -1.65
CA ARG A 411 -41.59 -6.81 -2.40
C ARG A 411 -42.01 -8.00 -1.52
N GLN A 412 -41.16 -8.45 -0.60
CA GLN A 412 -41.53 -9.47 0.39
C GLN A 412 -42.65 -8.99 1.32
N GLU A 413 -42.58 -7.74 1.79
CA GLU A 413 -43.63 -7.17 2.63
C GLU A 413 -44.97 -7.10 1.90
N ARG A 414 -44.97 -6.70 0.61
CA ARG A 414 -46.17 -6.71 -0.22
C ARG A 414 -46.75 -8.11 -0.39
N LEU A 415 -45.91 -9.10 -0.69
CA LEU A 415 -46.34 -10.51 -0.80
C LEU A 415 -46.91 -11.04 0.52
N SER A 416 -46.34 -10.62 1.66
CA SER A 416 -46.85 -10.97 2.98
C SER A 416 -48.23 -10.37 3.24
N LYS A 417 -48.47 -9.12 2.86
CA LYS A 417 -49.79 -8.47 2.97
C LYS A 417 -50.82 -9.15 2.09
N THR A 418 -50.50 -9.42 0.82
CA THR A 418 -51.41 -10.14 -0.07
C THR A 418 -51.73 -11.56 0.42
N ALA A 419 -50.77 -12.23 1.07
CA ALA A 419 -51.00 -13.55 1.66
C ALA A 419 -51.94 -13.51 2.88
N LEU A 420 -51.94 -12.40 3.64
CA LEU A 420 -52.90 -12.20 4.73
C LEU A 420 -54.30 -11.96 4.19
N ASP A 421 -54.45 -11.05 3.22
CA ASP A 421 -55.75 -10.77 2.58
C ASP A 421 -56.36 -12.04 1.95
N LEU A 422 -55.55 -12.85 1.26
CA LEU A 422 -56.02 -14.10 0.66
C LEU A 422 -56.38 -15.16 1.70
N ARG A 423 -55.72 -15.18 2.86
CA ARG A 423 -56.13 -16.06 3.97
C ARG A 423 -57.49 -15.67 4.53
N GLU A 424 -57.75 -14.38 4.67
CA GLU A 424 -59.05 -13.87 5.11
C GLU A 424 -60.15 -14.22 4.11
N LYS A 425 -59.91 -14.00 2.81
CA LYS A 425 -60.84 -14.39 1.73
C LYS A 425 -61.10 -15.89 1.69
N LEU A 426 -60.07 -16.72 1.87
CA LEU A 426 -60.20 -18.17 1.93
C LEU A 426 -61.03 -18.61 3.14
N ASN A 427 -60.79 -18.03 4.31
CA ASN A 427 -61.59 -18.35 5.51
C ASN A 427 -63.05 -17.93 5.32
N TYR A 428 -63.30 -16.77 4.72
CA TYR A 428 -64.65 -16.31 4.41
C TYR A 428 -65.38 -17.24 3.43
N ALA A 429 -64.72 -17.67 2.35
CA ALA A 429 -65.28 -18.61 1.38
C ALA A 429 -65.61 -19.98 2.01
N LYS A 430 -64.73 -20.49 2.88
CA LYS A 430 -64.96 -21.74 3.62
C LYS A 430 -66.12 -21.63 4.61
N ASN A 431 -66.23 -20.51 5.31
CA ASN A 431 -67.35 -20.29 6.24
C ASN A 431 -68.69 -20.22 5.49
N LEU A 432 -68.73 -19.59 4.32
CA LEU A 432 -69.93 -19.54 3.47
C LEU A 432 -70.30 -20.92 2.93
N SER A 433 -69.32 -21.72 2.46
CA SER A 433 -69.61 -23.08 1.99
C SER A 433 -70.12 -23.96 3.12
N GLN A 434 -69.52 -23.89 4.31
CA GLN A 434 -69.96 -24.64 5.49
C GLN A 434 -71.37 -24.23 5.95
N ALA A 435 -71.69 -22.94 5.92
CA ALA A 435 -73.04 -22.46 6.23
C ALA A 435 -74.07 -23.02 5.23
N ALA A 436 -73.77 -22.97 3.93
CA ALA A 436 -74.63 -23.54 2.90
C ALA A 436 -74.77 -25.07 3.00
N GLU A 437 -73.71 -25.79 3.38
CA GLU A 437 -73.74 -27.23 3.66
C GLU A 437 -74.65 -27.57 4.84
N LEU A 438 -74.61 -26.78 5.91
CA LEU A 438 -75.49 -26.95 7.06
C LEU A 438 -76.96 -26.70 6.71
N ASP A 439 -77.26 -25.67 5.91
CA ASP A 439 -78.62 -25.38 5.48
C ASP A 439 -79.15 -26.42 4.49
N LEU A 440 -78.31 -26.90 3.57
CA LEU A 440 -78.63 -28.05 2.71
C LEU A 440 -78.97 -29.28 3.55
N LYS A 441 -78.19 -29.55 4.60
CA LYS A 441 -78.40 -30.69 5.50
C LYS A 441 -79.75 -30.58 6.22
N LYS A 442 -80.11 -29.40 6.74
CA LYS A 442 -81.43 -29.17 7.38
C LYS A 442 -82.59 -29.41 6.40
N ILE A 443 -82.46 -28.96 5.15
CA ILE A 443 -83.50 -29.14 4.12
C ILE A 443 -83.65 -30.63 3.77
N LEU A 444 -82.53 -31.35 3.63
CA LEU A 444 -82.55 -32.79 3.36
C LEU A 444 -83.12 -33.60 4.55
N GLU A 445 -82.71 -33.30 5.77
CA GLU A 445 -83.24 -33.91 7.00
C GLU A 445 -84.76 -33.63 7.13
N ALA A 446 -85.23 -32.43 6.80
CA ALA A 446 -86.65 -32.10 6.77
C ALA A 446 -87.42 -32.87 5.68
N LYS A 447 -86.82 -33.07 4.49
CA LYS A 447 -87.39 -33.87 3.40
C LYS A 447 -87.49 -35.35 3.82
N GLU A 448 -86.44 -35.91 4.41
CA GLU A 448 -86.41 -37.30 4.89
C GLU A 448 -87.40 -37.54 6.04
N ALA A 449 -87.47 -36.64 7.03
CA ALA A 449 -88.40 -36.75 8.15
C ALA A 449 -89.88 -36.69 7.71
N ARG A 450 -90.18 -35.90 6.67
CA ARG A 450 -91.53 -35.84 6.07
C ARG A 450 -91.86 -37.10 5.26
N LEU A 451 -90.89 -37.72 4.60
CA LEU A 451 -91.06 -38.96 3.83
C LEU A 451 -91.13 -40.23 4.70
N ALA A 452 -90.47 -40.22 5.87
CA ALA A 452 -90.38 -41.38 6.76
C ALA A 452 -91.59 -41.61 7.67
N ASN A 453 -92.64 -40.78 7.61
CA ASN A 453 -93.79 -40.83 8.51
C ASN A 453 -95.10 -41.18 7.75
N PRO A 454 -95.46 -42.47 7.60
CA PRO A 454 -96.60 -42.92 6.77
C PRO A 454 -97.96 -42.77 7.46
N HIS A 455 -98.03 -42.20 8.66
CA HIS A 455 -99.24 -42.11 9.49
C HIS A 455 -99.91 -40.74 9.53
N TYR A 456 -99.44 -39.78 8.72
CA TYR A 456 -100.27 -38.63 8.35
C TYR A 456 -101.17 -39.01 7.19
N GLY A 457 -102.29 -39.67 7.50
CA GLY A 457 -103.40 -39.79 6.56
C GLY A 457 -103.97 -38.41 6.24
N HIS A 458 -104.28 -38.17 4.97
CA HIS A 458 -105.14 -37.08 4.45
C HIS A 458 -105.40 -35.93 5.43
N LEU A 459 -104.42 -35.04 5.59
CA LEU A 459 -104.69 -33.64 5.91
C LEU A 459 -104.55 -32.88 4.60
N ASP A 460 -105.30 -31.78 4.43
CA ASP A 460 -105.30 -30.86 3.28
C ASP A 460 -103.95 -30.15 3.01
N HIS A 461 -102.85 -30.73 3.47
CA HIS A 461 -101.47 -30.29 3.42
C HIS A 461 -100.53 -31.44 3.01
N ASP A 462 -100.98 -32.33 2.11
CA ASP A 462 -100.02 -33.02 1.24
C ASP A 462 -99.15 -31.93 0.58
N PRO A 463 -97.81 -32.04 0.60
CA PRO A 463 -96.97 -31.00 0.02
C PRO A 463 -97.40 -30.82 -1.42
N SER A 464 -97.88 -29.63 -1.76
CA SER A 464 -98.28 -29.35 -3.13
C SER A 464 -97.07 -29.64 -4.02
N VAL A 465 -97.32 -30.13 -5.24
CA VAL A 465 -96.24 -30.38 -6.21
C VAL A 465 -95.34 -29.14 -6.35
N GLU A 466 -95.89 -27.95 -6.15
CA GLU A 466 -95.16 -26.67 -6.12
C GLU A 466 -94.18 -26.54 -4.94
N GLU A 467 -94.50 -27.01 -3.73
CA GLU A 467 -93.59 -26.96 -2.57
C GLU A 467 -92.40 -27.92 -2.74
N LEU A 468 -92.63 -29.11 -3.32
CA LEU A 468 -91.56 -30.06 -3.65
C LEU A 468 -90.63 -29.50 -4.73
N VAL A 469 -91.19 -28.91 -5.80
CA VAL A 469 -90.41 -28.26 -6.86
C VAL A 469 -89.61 -27.07 -6.31
N ARG A 470 -90.20 -26.30 -5.38
CA ARG A 470 -89.50 -25.20 -4.69
C ARG A 470 -88.31 -25.73 -3.88
N LEU A 471 -88.49 -26.74 -3.03
CA LEU A 471 -87.41 -27.32 -2.23
C LEU A 471 -86.31 -27.96 -3.11
N GLU A 472 -86.67 -28.57 -4.23
CA GLU A 472 -85.69 -29.09 -5.20
C GLU A 472 -84.90 -27.98 -5.90
N SER A 473 -85.56 -26.87 -6.23
CA SER A 473 -84.87 -25.68 -6.75
C SER A 473 -83.92 -25.06 -5.72
N GLU A 474 -84.30 -25.04 -4.44
CA GLU A 474 -83.52 -24.50 -3.33
C GLU A 474 -82.30 -25.41 -3.03
N VAL A 475 -82.48 -26.74 -3.09
CA VAL A 475 -81.39 -27.73 -3.02
C VAL A 475 -80.42 -27.58 -4.20
N ALA A 476 -80.92 -27.41 -5.42
CA ALA A 476 -80.08 -27.19 -6.59
C ALA A 476 -79.28 -25.88 -6.49
N GLN A 477 -79.90 -24.80 -6.00
CA GLN A 477 -79.24 -23.52 -5.76
C GLN A 477 -78.15 -23.64 -4.67
N LEU A 478 -78.43 -24.29 -3.53
CA LEU A 478 -77.44 -24.48 -2.47
C LEU A 478 -76.27 -25.35 -2.93
N ARG A 479 -76.52 -26.41 -3.71
CA ARG A 479 -75.45 -27.23 -4.30
C ARG A 479 -74.58 -26.43 -5.28
N ALA A 480 -75.18 -25.55 -6.09
CA ALA A 480 -74.43 -24.66 -6.97
C ALA A 480 -73.57 -23.66 -6.16
N VAL A 481 -74.12 -23.05 -5.12
CA VAL A 481 -73.38 -22.13 -4.23
C VAL A 481 -72.21 -22.85 -3.53
N ILE A 482 -72.42 -24.08 -3.02
CA ILE A 482 -71.35 -24.88 -2.40
C ILE A 482 -70.24 -25.18 -3.43
N ALA A 483 -70.61 -25.60 -4.65
CA ALA A 483 -69.65 -25.86 -5.73
C ALA A 483 -68.85 -24.61 -6.12
N ASP A 484 -69.52 -23.46 -6.24
CA ASP A 484 -68.86 -22.19 -6.58
C ASP A 484 -67.90 -21.74 -5.47
N LYS A 485 -68.33 -21.81 -4.20
CA LYS A 485 -67.49 -21.40 -3.05
C LYS A 485 -66.35 -22.36 -2.75
N THR A 486 -66.51 -23.65 -3.01
CA THR A 486 -65.40 -24.62 -2.94
C THR A 486 -64.39 -24.40 -4.07
N ASN A 487 -64.84 -24.09 -5.29
CA ASN A 487 -63.96 -23.71 -6.39
C ASN A 487 -63.20 -22.40 -6.11
N GLU A 488 -63.86 -21.37 -5.55
CA GLU A 488 -63.20 -20.13 -5.09
C GLU A 488 -62.15 -20.41 -4.01
N ALA A 489 -62.49 -21.25 -3.02
CA ALA A 489 -61.55 -21.63 -1.96
C ALA A 489 -60.32 -22.36 -2.49
N ASN A 490 -60.50 -23.27 -3.47
CA ASN A 490 -59.40 -23.96 -4.14
C ASN A 490 -58.48 -22.99 -4.89
N ARG A 491 -59.06 -22.03 -5.64
CA ARG A 491 -58.28 -20.96 -6.31
C ARG A 491 -57.46 -20.13 -5.32
N PHE A 492 -58.07 -19.66 -4.22
CA PHE A 492 -57.34 -18.91 -3.20
C PHE A 492 -56.24 -19.75 -2.54
N GLN A 493 -56.45 -21.05 -2.40
CA GLN A 493 -55.46 -21.95 -1.82
C GLN A 493 -54.27 -22.17 -2.76
N GLU A 494 -54.51 -22.32 -4.06
CA GLU A 494 -53.49 -22.35 -5.11
C GLU A 494 -52.70 -21.03 -5.15
N GLU A 495 -53.38 -19.88 -5.17
CA GLU A 495 -52.73 -18.56 -5.14
C GLU A 495 -51.86 -18.37 -3.89
N LEU A 496 -52.34 -18.80 -2.71
CA LEU A 496 -51.56 -18.78 -1.47
C LEU A 496 -50.33 -19.68 -1.55
N SER A 497 -50.43 -20.84 -2.20
CA SER A 497 -49.28 -21.74 -2.40
C SER A 497 -48.21 -21.08 -3.28
N GLN A 498 -48.64 -20.44 -4.37
CA GLN A 498 -47.76 -19.74 -5.31
C GLN A 498 -47.09 -18.52 -4.67
N ILE A 499 -47.83 -17.74 -3.86
CA ILE A 499 -47.27 -16.61 -3.10
C ILE A 499 -46.24 -17.09 -2.08
N ARG A 500 -46.46 -18.23 -1.42
CA ARG A 500 -45.49 -18.81 -0.48
C ARG A 500 -44.20 -19.25 -1.18
N GLU A 501 -44.30 -19.89 -2.34
CA GLU A 501 -43.14 -20.25 -3.14
C GLU A 501 -42.35 -19.03 -3.61
N ASN A 502 -43.05 -18.03 -4.15
CA ASN A 502 -42.45 -16.76 -4.54
C ASN A 502 -41.76 -16.08 -3.34
N ALA A 503 -42.41 -16.04 -2.17
CA ALA A 503 -41.81 -15.48 -0.96
C ALA A 503 -40.53 -16.23 -0.52
N LYS A 504 -40.51 -17.58 -0.64
CA LYS A 504 -39.31 -18.38 -0.38
C LYS A 504 -38.18 -18.04 -1.34
N GLN A 505 -38.47 -17.95 -2.65
CA GLN A 505 -37.48 -17.57 -3.67
C GLN A 505 -36.91 -16.18 -3.42
N TRP A 506 -37.77 -15.20 -3.12
CA TRP A 506 -37.32 -13.84 -2.80
C TRP A 506 -36.49 -13.78 -1.52
N LYS A 507 -36.79 -14.63 -0.53
CA LYS A 507 -36.02 -14.76 0.71
C LYS A 507 -34.63 -15.32 0.46
N THR A 508 -34.49 -16.35 -0.39
CA THR A 508 -33.18 -16.87 -0.77
C THR A 508 -32.37 -15.84 -1.54
N THR A 509 -32.97 -15.12 -2.50
CA THR A 509 -32.25 -14.05 -3.22
C THR A 509 -31.78 -12.93 -2.28
N ALA A 510 -32.61 -12.50 -1.33
CA ALA A 510 -32.22 -11.47 -0.36
C ALA A 510 -31.01 -11.91 0.49
N GLN A 511 -31.00 -13.17 0.93
CA GLN A 511 -29.88 -13.74 1.68
C GLN A 511 -28.59 -13.80 0.85
N ASP A 512 -28.69 -14.13 -0.43
CA ASP A 512 -27.52 -14.19 -1.31
C ASP A 512 -26.97 -12.79 -1.62
N PHE A 513 -27.83 -11.79 -1.78
CA PHE A 513 -27.42 -10.38 -1.86
C PHE A 513 -26.68 -9.92 -0.59
N ALA A 514 -27.18 -10.26 0.60
CA ALA A 514 -26.53 -9.92 1.87
C ALA A 514 -25.15 -10.61 2.02
N LYS A 515 -25.02 -11.88 1.60
CA LYS A 515 -23.72 -12.57 1.57
C LYS A 515 -22.75 -11.89 0.61
N LEU A 516 -23.22 -11.48 -0.57
CA LEU A 516 -22.40 -10.79 -1.57
C LEU A 516 -21.90 -9.44 -1.05
N GLN A 517 -22.77 -8.70 -0.37
CA GLN A 517 -22.45 -7.41 0.26
C GLN A 517 -21.37 -7.57 1.34
N LYS A 518 -21.49 -8.57 2.23
CA LYS A 518 -20.45 -8.89 3.23
C LYS A 518 -19.09 -9.16 2.57
N LYS A 519 -19.07 -10.01 1.52
CA LYS A 519 -17.83 -10.30 0.75
C LYS A 519 -17.21 -9.04 0.13
N ILE A 520 -18.05 -8.14 -0.41
CA ILE A 520 -17.58 -6.86 -0.99
C ILE A 520 -16.94 -5.98 0.09
N VAL A 521 -17.60 -5.83 1.25
CA VAL A 521 -17.10 -5.02 2.38
C VAL A 521 -15.77 -5.59 2.90
N GLU A 522 -15.67 -6.90 3.10
CA GLU A 522 -14.42 -7.57 3.51
C GLU A 522 -13.29 -7.34 2.49
N LYS A 523 -13.59 -7.47 1.19
CA LYS A 523 -12.62 -7.17 0.12
C LYS A 523 -12.16 -5.72 0.14
N HIS A 524 -13.04 -4.78 0.48
CA HIS A 524 -12.68 -3.37 0.63
C HIS A 524 -11.80 -3.11 1.86
N LYS A 525 -12.08 -3.78 2.99
CA LYS A 525 -11.26 -3.72 4.20
C LYS A 525 -9.84 -4.24 3.94
N LEU A 526 -9.71 -5.41 3.31
CA LEU A 526 -8.42 -5.96 2.89
C LEU A 526 -7.65 -5.02 1.96
N LYS A 527 -8.33 -4.37 1.00
CA LYS A 527 -7.67 -3.37 0.13
C LYS A 527 -7.23 -2.12 0.88
N ALA A 528 -7.92 -1.71 1.94
CA ALA A 528 -7.48 -0.61 2.80
C ALA A 528 -6.23 -1.01 3.59
N GLU A 529 -6.22 -2.20 4.18
CA GLU A 529 -5.07 -2.75 4.89
C GLU A 529 -3.83 -2.88 3.97
N ILE A 530 -3.99 -3.44 2.77
CA ILE A 530 -2.90 -3.52 1.77
C ILE A 530 -2.34 -2.13 1.43
N ARG A 531 -3.20 -1.10 1.34
CA ARG A 531 -2.73 0.27 1.11
C ARG A 531 -1.94 0.81 2.30
N GLY A 532 -2.39 0.54 3.53
CA GLY A 532 -1.66 0.85 4.76
C GLY A 532 -0.29 0.18 4.78
N PHE A 533 -0.22 -1.11 4.48
CA PHE A 533 1.05 -1.85 4.41
C PHE A 533 2.00 -1.30 3.34
N LYS A 534 1.50 -0.92 2.16
CA LYS A 534 2.34 -0.29 1.12
C LYS A 534 2.92 1.06 1.58
N MET A 535 2.12 1.86 2.28
CA MET A 535 2.57 3.15 2.80
C MET A 535 3.65 2.96 3.87
N ASN A 536 3.42 2.05 4.82
CA ASN A 536 4.38 1.67 5.85
C ASN A 536 5.68 1.14 5.23
N TYR A 537 5.61 0.26 4.23
CA TYR A 537 6.77 -0.22 3.50
C TYR A 537 7.57 0.91 2.85
N SER A 538 6.88 1.87 2.21
CA SER A 538 7.55 3.02 1.58
C SER A 538 8.25 3.92 2.60
N ASN A 539 7.64 4.10 3.78
CA ASN A 539 8.22 4.88 4.87
C ASN A 539 9.44 4.17 5.46
N LEU A 540 9.33 2.86 5.67
CA LEU A 540 10.45 2.04 6.13
C LEU A 540 11.62 2.08 5.14
N GLN A 541 11.33 2.02 3.83
CA GLN A 541 12.34 2.13 2.78
C GLN A 541 13.02 3.51 2.76
N LYS A 542 12.28 4.60 3.01
CA LYS A 542 12.85 5.94 3.17
C LYS A 542 13.76 6.01 4.40
N GLN A 543 13.31 5.52 5.55
CA GLN A 543 14.11 5.46 6.78
C GLN A 543 15.39 4.65 6.59
N LEU A 544 15.30 3.50 5.91
CA LEU A 544 16.46 2.66 5.62
C LEU A 544 17.48 3.37 4.73
N ARG A 545 17.04 4.14 3.73
CA ARG A 545 17.95 4.96 2.91
C ARG A 545 18.61 6.09 3.70
N VAL A 546 17.90 6.71 4.63
CA VAL A 546 18.46 7.76 5.50
C VAL A 546 19.54 7.15 6.39
N ALA A 547 19.23 6.03 7.05
CA ALA A 547 20.19 5.30 7.88
C ALA A 547 21.42 4.82 7.09
N GLN A 548 21.25 4.36 5.85
CA GLN A 548 22.37 4.01 4.96
C GLN A 548 23.29 5.21 4.69
N LYS A 549 22.71 6.38 4.36
CA LYS A 549 23.49 7.60 4.12
C LYS A 549 24.23 8.08 5.38
N ASP A 550 23.59 7.98 6.54
CA ASP A 550 24.23 8.35 7.82
C ASP A 550 25.40 7.43 8.15
N LEU A 551 25.27 6.13 7.83
CA LEU A 551 26.34 5.15 8.00
C LEU A 551 27.50 5.41 7.03
N GLU A 552 27.22 5.68 5.76
CA GLU A 552 28.23 6.09 4.76
C GLU A 552 28.98 7.36 5.21
N LEU A 553 28.25 8.39 5.68
CA LEU A 553 28.86 9.61 6.22
C LEU A 553 29.71 9.34 7.47
N SER A 554 29.29 8.42 8.33
CA SER A 554 30.05 8.01 9.52
C SER A 554 31.34 7.27 9.16
N VAL A 555 31.33 6.44 8.11
CA VAL A 555 32.53 5.80 7.56
C VAL A 555 33.49 6.85 7.00
N LEU A 556 33.00 7.77 6.15
CA LEU A 556 33.83 8.84 5.57
C LEU A 556 34.44 9.76 6.64
N ARG A 557 33.69 10.07 7.72
CA ARG A 557 34.22 10.84 8.85
C ARG A 557 35.33 10.08 9.59
N ARG A 558 35.17 8.77 9.78
CA ARG A 558 36.21 7.93 10.41
C ARG A 558 37.45 7.84 9.54
N GLU A 559 37.31 7.61 8.23
CA GLU A 559 38.43 7.61 7.28
C GLU A 559 39.17 8.94 7.30
N CYS A 560 38.46 10.07 7.26
CA CYS A 560 39.08 11.40 7.36
C CYS A 560 39.88 11.59 8.65
N ILE A 561 39.38 11.09 9.78
CA ILE A 561 40.10 11.15 11.08
C ILE A 561 41.35 10.26 11.03
N VAL A 562 41.25 9.04 10.48
CA VAL A 562 42.38 8.11 10.32
C VAL A 562 43.44 8.72 9.41
N ASP A 563 43.06 9.30 8.28
CA ASP A 563 43.98 9.95 7.34
C ASP A 563 44.69 11.15 7.98
N LYS A 564 43.97 11.96 8.76
CA LYS A 564 44.56 13.06 9.53
C LYS A 564 45.57 12.54 10.57
N ALA A 565 45.23 11.46 11.27
CA ALA A 565 46.13 10.84 12.24
C ALA A 565 47.37 10.26 11.54
N HIS A 566 47.21 9.57 10.42
CA HIS A 566 48.30 9.02 9.64
C HIS A 566 49.23 10.13 9.09
N ALA A 567 48.66 11.20 8.52
CA ALA A 567 49.43 12.36 8.07
C ALA A 567 50.22 13.01 9.22
N SER A 568 49.61 13.13 10.41
CA SER A 568 50.31 13.66 11.60
C SER A 568 51.48 12.76 12.03
N VAL A 569 51.31 11.44 12.02
CA VAL A 569 52.38 10.48 12.34
C VAL A 569 53.50 10.55 11.31
N VAL A 570 53.18 10.60 10.01
CA VAL A 570 54.17 10.73 8.94
C VAL A 570 54.96 12.04 9.08
N ALA A 571 54.29 13.16 9.37
CA ALA A 571 54.94 14.45 9.60
C ALA A 571 55.85 14.43 10.84
N LYS A 572 55.43 13.79 11.94
CA LYS A 572 56.31 13.60 13.11
C LYS A 572 57.53 12.75 12.76
N ASN A 573 57.34 11.65 12.01
CA ASN A 573 58.43 10.78 11.58
C ASN A 573 59.41 11.47 10.62
N SER A 574 58.95 12.43 9.80
CA SER A 574 59.86 13.23 8.97
C SER A 574 60.69 14.21 9.80
N VAL A 575 60.10 14.82 10.83
CA VAL A 575 60.82 15.72 11.76
C VAL A 575 61.87 14.95 12.57
N VAL A 576 61.53 13.75 13.07
CA VAL A 576 62.49 12.90 13.76
C VAL A 576 63.63 12.49 12.83
N ARG A 577 63.33 12.12 11.58
CA ARG A 577 64.37 11.80 10.59
C ARG A 577 65.26 12.99 10.27
N SER A 578 64.72 14.21 10.12
CA SER A 578 65.55 15.40 9.87
C SER A 578 66.45 15.72 11.06
N GLN A 579 65.94 15.59 12.30
CA GLN A 579 66.75 15.75 13.51
C GLN A 579 67.88 14.71 13.58
N GLN A 580 67.61 13.44 13.27
CA GLN A 580 68.64 12.39 13.22
C GLN A 580 69.70 12.65 12.14
N ILE A 581 69.32 13.19 10.98
CA ILE A 581 70.27 13.57 9.93
C ILE A 581 71.16 14.72 10.42
N GLU A 582 70.58 15.76 11.04
CA GLU A 582 71.36 16.87 11.61
C GLU A 582 72.34 16.43 12.71
N GLU A 583 71.92 15.52 13.58
CA GLU A 583 72.79 14.94 14.61
C GLU A 583 73.93 14.11 14.00
N ASN A 584 73.61 13.28 13.00
CA ASN A 584 74.62 12.53 12.25
C ASN A 584 75.62 13.46 11.54
N ASP A 585 75.16 14.55 10.93
CA ASP A 585 76.03 15.54 10.30
C ASP A 585 76.95 16.22 11.32
N LYS A 586 76.44 16.56 12.50
CA LYS A 586 77.25 17.10 13.61
C LYS A 586 78.32 16.10 14.06
N LEU A 587 77.95 14.83 14.21
CA LEU A 587 78.89 13.76 14.56
C LEU A 587 79.94 13.55 13.47
N GLN A 588 79.55 13.55 12.19
CA GLN A 588 80.49 13.43 11.06
C GLN A 588 81.47 14.60 11.02
N ARG A 589 81.01 15.84 11.25
CA ARG A 589 81.90 17.02 11.36
C ARG A 589 82.85 16.90 12.54
N SER A 590 82.38 16.43 13.69
CA SER A 590 83.21 16.18 14.87
C SER A 590 84.29 15.13 14.59
N ILE A 591 83.92 14.01 13.98
CA ILE A 591 84.86 12.95 13.55
C ILE A 591 85.89 13.51 12.57
N ALA A 592 85.47 14.32 11.60
CA ALA A 592 86.38 14.95 10.64
C ALA A 592 87.38 15.90 11.34
N SER A 593 86.93 16.69 12.32
CA SER A 593 87.81 17.54 13.14
C SER A 593 88.82 16.70 13.91
N ILE A 594 88.36 15.67 14.62
CA ILE A 594 89.24 14.76 15.39
C ILE A 594 90.27 14.10 14.46
N ARG A 595 89.87 13.67 13.25
CA ARG A 595 90.81 13.12 12.26
C ARG A 595 91.87 14.13 11.83
N LYS A 596 91.48 15.40 11.65
CA LYS A 596 92.41 16.49 11.32
C LYS A 596 93.40 16.75 12.46
N ASP A 597 92.92 16.79 13.70
CA ASP A 597 93.76 16.96 14.89
C ASP A 597 94.74 15.79 15.07
N LEU A 598 94.27 14.56 14.80
CA LEU A 598 95.10 13.35 14.85
C LEU A 598 96.16 13.35 13.75
N GLN A 599 95.82 13.84 12.55
CA GLN A 599 96.79 14.02 11.46
C GLN A 599 97.85 15.06 11.82
N LEU A 600 97.44 16.23 12.34
CA LEU A 600 98.36 17.25 12.85
C LEU A 600 99.29 16.67 13.93
N ALA A 601 98.75 15.89 14.87
CA ALA A 601 99.56 15.24 15.89
C ALA A 601 100.56 14.22 15.31
N LYS A 602 100.17 13.48 14.26
CA LYS A 602 101.09 12.58 13.53
C LYS A 602 102.18 13.35 12.79
N ASP A 603 101.83 14.44 12.10
CA ASP A 603 102.78 15.28 11.37
C ASP A 603 103.79 15.93 12.32
N LEU A 604 103.32 16.44 13.47
CA LEU A 604 104.19 16.98 14.54
C LEU A 604 105.11 15.91 15.15
N ARG A 605 104.62 14.67 15.30
CA ARG A 605 105.45 13.56 15.77
C ARG A 605 106.50 13.17 14.73
N GLY A 606 106.16 13.19 13.43
CA GLY A 606 107.11 12.99 12.33
C GLY A 606 108.20 14.06 12.28
N LEU A 607 107.84 15.33 12.48
CA LEU A 607 108.79 16.44 12.57
C LEU A 607 109.76 16.30 13.77
N ARG A 608 109.28 15.81 14.92
CA ARG A 608 110.15 15.53 16.07
C ARG A 608 111.12 14.38 15.84
N ILE A 609 110.73 13.36 15.10
CA ILE A 609 111.60 12.22 14.75
C ILE A 609 112.69 12.68 13.76
N ASN A 610 112.34 13.52 12.80
CA ASN A 610 113.29 14.09 11.83
C ASN A 610 114.23 15.16 12.42
N GLN A 611 113.95 15.68 13.62
CA GLN A 611 114.87 16.56 14.37
C GLN A 611 115.79 15.80 15.33
N ALA A 612 115.55 14.50 15.54
CA ALA A 612 116.33 13.62 16.42
C ALA A 612 117.28 12.67 15.64
N GLN A 613 117.26 12.72 14.32
CA GLN A 613 118.29 12.20 13.41
C GLN A 613 119.15 13.36 12.94
#